data_AF-A0A803MRU9-F1
#
_entry.id   AF-A0A803MRU9-F1
#
_cell.length_a   1.000
_cell.length_b   1.000
_cell.length_c   1.000
_cell.angle_alpha   90.00
_cell.angle_beta   90.00
_cell.angle_gamma   90.00
#
_symmetry.space_group_name_H-M   'P 1'
#
loop_
_entity.id
_entity.type
_entity.pdbx_description
1 polymer ?
#
loop_
_entity_poly.entity_id
_entity_poly.type
_entity_poly.pdbx_seq_one_letter_code
_entity_poly.pdbx_strand_id
1 'polypeptide(L)'
;MHVGGETGSQWIHRMLTGHHNLCKEQLRLSREIFISLANFLRAQQLLTDGTVKHIHIEEQLGIDCVGAIDGTLIHAVVANVVGKAYIDRKGDKSWNVMAVCSHNMLFTHINVGYEGSAHDNTVWKQSLGDVRMGFPHPPLGKYYVVDSAYPNTHGYMSLHTGHDLRYHLPDFKRTGPP
;
A
#
# COMPACT_ATOMS: atom_id res chain seq x y z
N MET A 1 10.02 9.62 16.72
CA MET A 1 10.92 9.87 15.57
C MET A 1 11.51 8.54 15.17
N HIS A 2 11.23 8.07 13.95
CA HIS A 2 11.64 6.75 13.45
C HIS A 2 13.11 6.87 12.99
N VAL A 3 13.98 5.99 13.49
CA VAL A 3 15.42 6.03 13.17
C VAL A 3 15.60 5.18 11.92
N GLY A 4 15.83 5.80 10.76
CA GLY A 4 15.99 5.06 9.50
C GLY A 4 17.09 4.01 9.60
N GLY A 5 16.84 2.80 9.05
CA GLY A 5 17.84 1.73 8.94
C GLY A 5 17.55 0.44 9.69
N GLU A 6 16.47 0.35 10.47
CA GLU A 6 16.07 -0.88 11.16
C GLU A 6 15.33 -1.86 10.24
N THR A 7 15.56 -3.17 10.41
CA THR A 7 14.79 -4.23 9.74
C THR A 7 13.41 -4.40 10.40
N GLY A 8 12.46 -5.06 9.72
CA GLY A 8 11.13 -5.36 10.28
C GLY A 8 11.21 -6.10 11.62
N SER A 9 12.11 -7.08 11.73
CA SER A 9 12.37 -7.80 12.98
C SER A 9 12.88 -6.90 14.11
N GLN A 10 13.84 -6.01 13.79
CA GLN A 10 14.37 -5.04 14.76
C GLN A 10 13.28 -4.05 15.20
N TRP A 11 12.42 -3.63 14.27
CA TRP A 11 11.29 -2.77 14.55
C TRP A 11 10.29 -3.44 15.49
N ILE A 12 9.88 -4.69 15.22
CA ILE A 12 9.01 -5.48 16.10
C ILE A 12 9.63 -5.66 17.47
N HIS A 13 10.91 -6.02 17.51
CA HIS A 13 11.63 -6.17 18.77
C HIS A 13 11.57 -4.89 19.59
N ARG A 14 11.84 -3.73 18.98
CA ARG A 14 11.75 -2.41 19.63
C ARG A 14 10.33 -2.07 20.08
N MET A 15 9.31 -2.44 19.30
CA MET A 15 7.90 -2.24 19.66
C MET A 15 7.51 -3.03 20.91
N LEU A 16 7.96 -4.28 21.00
CA LEU A 16 7.61 -5.19 22.10
C LEU A 16 8.45 -4.96 23.36
N THR A 17 9.71 -4.55 23.22
CA THR A 17 10.67 -4.43 24.34
C THR A 17 10.93 -2.98 24.77
N GLY A 18 10.66 -2.01 23.90
CA GLY A 18 10.88 -0.60 24.15
C GLY A 18 9.81 0.03 25.04
N HIS A 19 9.57 1.33 24.84
CA HIS A 19 8.59 2.06 25.63
C HIS A 19 7.17 1.49 25.47
N HIS A 20 6.41 1.39 26.57
CA HIS A 20 5.11 0.70 26.62
C HIS A 20 4.02 1.34 25.74
N ASN A 21 4.16 2.62 25.38
CA ASN A 21 3.25 3.31 24.48
C ASN A 21 3.57 3.14 22.98
N LEU A 22 4.73 2.57 22.61
CA LEU A 22 5.12 2.47 21.19
C LEU A 22 4.09 1.69 20.35
N CYS A 23 3.61 0.55 20.86
CA CYS A 23 2.50 -0.20 20.25
C CYS A 23 1.26 0.68 20.04
N LYS A 24 0.86 1.45 21.05
CA LYS A 24 -0.33 2.31 20.95
C LYS A 24 -0.12 3.45 19.96
N GLU A 25 1.06 4.04 19.93
CA GLU A 25 1.37 5.17 19.05
C GLU A 25 1.50 4.75 17.58
N GLN A 26 2.16 3.62 17.30
CA GLN A 26 2.42 3.20 15.92
C GLN A 26 1.33 2.29 15.35
N LEU A 27 0.73 1.41 16.17
CA LEU A 27 -0.24 0.40 15.73
C LEU A 27 -1.66 0.67 16.22
N ARG A 28 -1.87 1.69 17.06
CA ARG A 28 -3.17 1.96 17.74
C ARG A 28 -3.67 0.79 18.58
N LEU A 29 -2.77 -0.11 18.98
CA LEU A 29 -3.04 -1.31 19.78
C LEU A 29 -2.09 -1.33 20.98
N SER A 30 -2.55 -1.73 22.17
CA SER A 30 -1.62 -1.98 23.28
C SER A 30 -0.74 -3.19 22.98
N ARG A 31 0.45 -3.23 23.57
CA ARG A 31 1.41 -4.33 23.43
C ARG A 31 0.76 -5.69 23.71
N GLU A 32 -0.02 -5.77 24.77
CA GLU A 32 -0.68 -6.99 25.23
C GLU A 32 -1.67 -7.49 24.17
N ILE A 33 -2.54 -6.61 23.68
CA ILE A 33 -3.50 -6.92 22.60
C ILE A 33 -2.76 -7.33 21.32
N PHE A 34 -1.67 -6.65 20.96
CA PHE A 34 -0.90 -7.02 19.76
C PHE A 34 -0.32 -8.43 19.86
N ILE A 35 0.28 -8.78 21.00
CA ILE A 35 0.78 -10.15 21.27
C ILE A 35 -0.36 -11.17 21.26
N SER A 36 -1.49 -10.85 21.92
CA SER A 36 -2.67 -11.72 21.92
C SER A 36 -3.22 -11.95 20.52
N LEU A 37 -3.28 -10.92 19.67
CA LEU A 37 -3.69 -11.03 18.28
C LEU A 37 -2.72 -11.90 17.49
N ALA A 38 -1.40 -11.70 17.64
CA ALA A 38 -0.39 -12.52 16.97
C ALA A 38 -0.50 -14.00 17.33
N ASN A 39 -0.64 -14.29 18.63
CA ASN A 39 -0.83 -15.65 19.11
C ASN A 39 -2.15 -16.26 18.64
N PHE A 40 -3.23 -15.47 18.59
CA PHE A 40 -4.51 -15.93 18.07
C PHE A 40 -4.41 -16.31 16.59
N LEU A 41 -3.85 -15.43 15.75
CA LEU A 41 -3.71 -15.67 14.32
C LEU A 41 -2.80 -16.87 14.03
N ARG A 42 -1.73 -17.03 14.82
CA ARG A 42 -0.87 -18.22 14.82
C ARG A 42 -1.64 -19.49 15.17
N ALA A 43 -2.40 -19.47 16.27
CA ALA A 43 -3.16 -20.64 16.74
C ALA A 43 -4.28 -21.04 15.77
N GLN A 44 -4.91 -20.07 15.10
CA GLN A 44 -5.93 -20.31 14.08
C GLN A 44 -5.35 -20.64 12.70
N GLN A 45 -4.01 -20.66 12.54
CA GLN A 45 -3.32 -20.85 11.26
C GLN A 45 -3.76 -19.84 10.18
N LEU A 46 -4.27 -18.68 10.58
CA LEU A 46 -4.68 -17.60 9.69
C LEU A 46 -3.46 -16.83 9.16
N LEU A 47 -2.38 -16.82 9.95
CA LEU A 47 -1.04 -16.42 9.51
C LEU A 47 -0.07 -17.54 9.88
N THR A 48 0.91 -17.76 9.01
CA THR A 48 1.97 -18.75 9.23
C THR A 48 3.33 -18.08 9.03
N ASP A 49 4.28 -18.46 9.87
CA ASP A 49 5.67 -18.05 9.72
C ASP A 49 6.17 -18.60 8.36
N GLY A 50 6.69 -17.73 7.49
CA GLY A 50 7.36 -18.16 6.25
C GLY A 50 6.53 -18.24 4.97
N THR A 51 5.29 -17.74 4.92
CA THR A 51 4.51 -17.62 3.67
C THR A 51 5.18 -16.76 2.60
N VAL A 52 6.01 -15.79 3.00
CA VAL A 52 6.95 -15.08 2.13
C VAL A 52 8.25 -14.84 2.91
N LYS A 53 9.37 -15.41 2.47
CA LYS A 53 10.75 -15.06 2.92
C LYS A 53 11.05 -15.13 4.44
N HIS A 54 10.51 -16.10 5.19
CA HIS A 54 10.82 -16.28 6.63
C HIS A 54 10.47 -15.06 7.52
N ILE A 55 9.38 -14.36 7.22
CA ILE A 55 8.89 -13.25 8.04
C ILE A 55 8.00 -13.80 9.16
N HIS A 56 8.29 -13.43 10.42
CA HIS A 56 7.49 -13.81 11.59
C HIS A 56 6.09 -13.20 11.58
N ILE A 57 5.08 -13.88 12.14
CA ILE A 57 3.70 -13.38 12.22
C ILE A 57 3.61 -11.98 12.85
N GLU A 58 4.42 -11.68 13.85
CA GLU A 58 4.48 -10.36 14.47
C GLU A 58 4.95 -9.30 13.46
N GLU A 59 5.93 -9.61 12.61
CA GLU A 59 6.39 -8.73 11.53
C GLU A 59 5.33 -8.59 10.42
N GLN A 60 4.55 -9.64 10.16
CA GLN A 60 3.40 -9.60 9.25
C GLN A 60 2.26 -8.72 9.82
N LEU A 61 2.06 -8.72 11.13
CA LEU A 61 1.01 -7.94 11.80
C LEU A 61 1.40 -6.49 12.03
N GLY A 62 2.65 -6.28 12.41
CA GLY A 62 3.24 -4.96 12.61
C GLY A 62 3.77 -4.35 11.32
N ILE A 63 3.30 -4.84 10.18
CA ILE A 63 3.52 -4.31 8.84
C ILE A 63 3.68 -2.78 8.88
N ASP A 64 4.89 -2.31 8.56
CA ASP A 64 5.23 -0.87 8.58
C ASP A 64 4.88 -0.26 7.22
N CYS A 65 3.59 -0.33 6.89
CA CYS A 65 3.04 0.41 5.76
C CYS A 65 3.28 1.90 6.01
N VAL A 66 3.70 2.66 5.00
CA VAL A 66 3.86 4.13 5.09
C VAL A 66 2.74 4.90 4.40
N GLY A 67 1.98 4.23 3.54
CA GLY A 67 0.84 4.79 2.85
C GLY A 67 0.31 3.87 1.75
N ALA A 68 -0.61 4.40 0.95
CA ALA A 68 -1.14 3.75 -0.22
C ALA A 68 -0.73 4.48 -1.50
N ILE A 69 -0.58 3.75 -2.60
CA ILE A 69 -0.39 4.31 -3.95
C ILE A 69 -1.50 3.78 -4.84
N ASP A 70 -2.15 4.69 -5.55
CA ASP A 70 -3.19 4.34 -6.50
C ASP A 70 -3.13 5.22 -7.76
N GLY A 71 -3.62 4.66 -8.86
CA GLY A 71 -3.82 5.37 -10.12
C GLY A 71 -5.26 5.84 -10.26
N THR A 72 -5.48 7.03 -10.80
CA THR A 72 -6.82 7.55 -11.06
C THR A 72 -6.85 8.31 -12.38
N LEU A 73 -8.00 8.24 -13.06
CA LEU A 73 -8.24 8.99 -14.28
C LEU A 73 -9.04 10.24 -13.95
N ILE A 74 -8.50 11.42 -14.28
CA ILE A 74 -9.22 12.69 -14.17
C ILE A 74 -9.56 13.21 -15.57
N HIS A 75 -10.70 13.89 -15.73
CA HIS A 75 -11.11 14.40 -17.02
C HIS A 75 -10.09 15.38 -17.64
N ALA A 76 -9.79 15.22 -18.91
CA ALA A 76 -8.83 16.04 -19.67
C ALA A 76 -9.53 16.92 -20.71
N VAL A 77 -9.23 18.21 -20.69
CA VAL A 77 -9.63 19.15 -21.74
C VAL A 77 -8.47 19.28 -22.73
N VAL A 78 -8.49 18.49 -23.80
CA VAL A 78 -7.47 18.49 -24.85
C VAL A 78 -8.07 18.60 -26.25
N ALA A 79 -7.37 19.32 -27.14
CA ALA A 79 -7.80 19.49 -28.53
C ALA A 79 -7.86 18.14 -29.27
N ASN A 80 -8.86 17.97 -30.14
CA ASN A 80 -9.10 16.70 -30.85
C ASN A 80 -7.90 16.23 -31.69
N VAL A 81 -7.10 17.18 -32.20
CA VAL A 81 -5.89 16.90 -33.01
C VAL A 81 -4.84 16.08 -32.26
N VAL A 82 -4.74 16.23 -30.93
CA VAL A 82 -3.81 15.49 -30.06
C VAL A 82 -4.54 14.50 -29.14
N GLY A 83 -5.88 14.49 -29.21
CA GLY A 83 -6.75 13.86 -28.22
C GLY A 83 -6.72 12.35 -28.18
N LYS A 84 -6.22 11.67 -29.23
CA LYS A 84 -6.22 10.20 -29.30
C LYS A 84 -5.43 9.54 -28.16
N ALA A 85 -4.30 10.13 -27.77
CA ALA A 85 -3.49 9.62 -26.66
C ALA A 85 -4.24 9.72 -25.32
N TYR A 86 -5.16 10.68 -25.19
CA TYR A 86 -5.90 10.93 -23.95
C TYR A 86 -7.15 10.09 -23.81
N ILE A 87 -7.52 9.33 -24.84
CA ILE A 87 -8.68 8.45 -24.80
C ILE A 87 -8.37 7.27 -23.90
N ASP A 88 -9.09 7.17 -22.80
CA ASP A 88 -9.03 6.02 -21.91
C ASP A 88 -9.83 4.82 -22.43
N ARG A 89 -9.85 3.74 -21.65
CA ARG A 89 -10.57 2.50 -21.99
C ARG A 89 -12.09 2.68 -22.06
N LYS A 90 -12.65 3.77 -21.52
CA LYS A 90 -14.07 4.10 -21.56
C LYS A 90 -14.42 5.01 -22.75
N GLY A 91 -13.41 5.48 -23.49
CA GLY A 91 -13.60 6.37 -24.63
C GLY A 91 -13.57 7.85 -24.26
N ASP A 92 -13.39 8.18 -22.98
CA ASP A 92 -13.35 9.55 -22.49
C ASP A 92 -11.92 10.09 -22.53
N LYS A 93 -11.79 11.42 -22.62
CA LYS A 93 -10.49 12.07 -22.51
C LYS A 93 -10.12 12.24 -21.05
N SER A 94 -9.01 11.66 -20.64
CA SER A 94 -8.51 11.75 -19.27
C SER A 94 -7.01 11.94 -19.18
N TRP A 95 -6.57 12.45 -18.03
CA TRP A 95 -5.19 12.39 -17.55
C TRP A 95 -5.09 11.22 -16.58
N ASN A 96 -4.07 10.39 -16.75
CA ASN A 96 -3.70 9.41 -15.73
C ASN A 96 -2.87 10.12 -14.64
N VAL A 97 -3.33 9.99 -13.41
CA VAL A 97 -2.73 10.59 -12.21
C VAL A 97 -2.42 9.47 -11.23
N MET A 98 -1.16 9.38 -10.82
CA MET A 98 -0.74 8.50 -9.73
C MET A 98 -0.61 9.33 -8.46
N ALA A 99 -1.20 8.88 -7.36
CA ALA A 99 -1.13 9.57 -6.08
C ALA A 99 -0.64 8.64 -4.96
N VAL A 100 0.17 9.22 -4.06
CA VAL A 100 0.61 8.60 -2.82
C VAL A 100 -0.15 9.24 -1.67
N CYS A 101 -0.76 8.43 -0.83
CA CYS A 101 -1.57 8.88 0.30
C CYS A 101 -1.03 8.28 1.61
N SER A 102 -0.86 9.11 2.64
CA SER A 102 -0.42 8.67 3.96
C SER A 102 -1.57 8.10 4.82
N HIS A 103 -1.23 7.51 5.96
CA HIS A 103 -2.19 7.04 6.97
C HIS A 103 -3.16 8.12 7.49
N ASN A 104 -2.80 9.39 7.34
CA ASN A 104 -3.65 10.52 7.72
C ASN A 104 -4.61 10.95 6.58
N MET A 105 -4.72 10.16 5.52
CA MET A 105 -5.50 10.47 4.32
C MET A 105 -5.04 11.75 3.60
N LEU A 106 -3.78 12.11 3.77
CA LEU A 106 -3.15 13.25 3.09
C LEU A 106 -2.33 12.75 1.91
N PHE A 107 -2.53 13.38 0.74
CA PHE A 107 -1.66 13.19 -0.41
C PHE A 107 -0.26 13.72 -0.12
N THR A 108 0.74 12.86 -0.23
CA THR A 108 2.15 13.22 0.00
C THR A 108 2.94 13.35 -1.30
N HIS A 109 2.44 12.78 -2.40
CA HIS A 109 3.00 12.92 -3.72
C HIS A 109 1.91 12.70 -4.77
N ILE A 110 1.93 13.49 -5.84
CA ILE A 110 1.01 13.36 -6.97
C ILE A 110 1.84 13.50 -8.24
N ASN A 111 1.78 12.49 -9.11
CA ASN A 111 2.33 12.55 -10.45
C ASN A 111 1.19 12.73 -11.47
N VAL A 112 1.22 13.86 -12.16
CA VAL A 112 0.24 14.26 -13.19
C VAL A 112 0.94 14.41 -14.54
N GLY A 113 0.17 14.41 -15.63
CA GLY A 113 0.68 14.74 -16.97
C GLY A 113 0.83 13.55 -17.91
N TYR A 114 0.33 12.38 -17.52
CA TYR A 114 0.23 11.23 -18.40
C TYR A 114 -1.12 11.21 -19.10
N GLU A 115 -1.12 10.85 -20.36
CA GLU A 115 -2.33 10.67 -21.14
C GLU A 115 -3.21 9.53 -20.58
N GLY A 116 -4.53 9.61 -20.76
CA GLY A 116 -5.49 8.62 -20.25
C GLY A 116 -5.32 7.20 -20.83
N SER A 117 -4.62 7.06 -21.96
CA SER A 117 -4.25 5.74 -22.51
C SER A 117 -3.02 5.12 -21.83
N ALA A 118 -2.25 5.90 -21.06
CA ALA A 118 -1.07 5.40 -20.37
C ALA A 118 -1.46 4.38 -19.29
N HIS A 119 -0.77 3.25 -19.28
CA HIS A 119 -0.92 2.25 -18.22
C HIS A 119 -0.33 2.76 -16.90
N ASP A 120 -0.94 2.41 -15.76
CA ASP A 120 -0.47 2.78 -14.42
C ASP A 120 0.99 2.38 -14.18
N ASN A 121 1.40 1.21 -14.66
CA ASN A 121 2.79 0.75 -14.59
C ASN A 121 3.77 1.64 -15.39
N THR A 122 3.30 2.37 -16.40
CA THR A 122 4.12 3.36 -17.12
C THR A 122 4.33 4.60 -16.26
N VAL A 123 3.26 5.13 -15.68
CA VAL A 123 3.30 6.27 -14.75
C VAL A 123 4.18 5.95 -13.55
N TRP A 124 4.03 4.74 -13.00
CA TRP A 124 4.86 4.19 -11.94
C TRP A 124 6.35 4.25 -12.25
N LYS A 125 6.79 3.60 -13.34
CA LYS A 125 8.21 3.49 -13.69
C LYS A 125 8.87 4.85 -13.86
N GLN A 126 8.14 5.81 -14.41
CA GLN A 126 8.62 7.18 -14.57
C GLN A 126 8.72 7.90 -13.21
N SER A 127 7.71 7.74 -12.36
CA SER A 127 7.69 8.31 -11.01
C SER A 127 8.88 7.84 -10.17
N LEU A 128 9.16 6.54 -10.20
CA LEU A 128 10.23 5.93 -9.40
C LEU A 128 11.62 6.13 -10.01
N GLY A 129 11.72 6.28 -11.33
CA GLY A 129 12.99 6.29 -12.05
C GLY A 129 13.63 7.68 -12.18
N ASP A 130 12.84 8.75 -12.08
CA ASP A 130 13.34 10.12 -12.26
C ASP A 130 13.52 10.82 -10.91
N VAL A 131 14.79 11.00 -10.52
CA VAL A 131 15.18 11.68 -9.27
C VAL A 131 14.59 13.08 -9.15
N ARG A 132 14.33 13.77 -10.27
CA ARG A 132 13.73 15.11 -10.29
C ARG A 132 12.28 15.11 -9.81
N MET A 133 11.61 13.97 -9.88
CA MET A 133 10.23 13.82 -9.40
C MET A 133 10.15 13.83 -7.87
N GLY A 134 11.28 13.65 -7.16
CA GLY A 134 11.30 13.66 -5.70
C GLY A 134 10.37 12.61 -5.09
N PHE A 135 10.23 11.46 -5.74
CA PHE A 135 9.31 10.41 -5.30
C PHE A 135 9.67 9.93 -3.88
N PRO A 136 8.71 9.91 -2.93
CA PRO A 136 8.98 9.53 -1.56
C PRO A 136 9.13 8.01 -1.45
N HIS A 137 10.33 7.49 -1.68
CA HIS A 137 10.59 6.07 -1.52
C HIS A 137 10.36 5.62 -0.06
N PRO A 138 9.80 4.42 0.15
CA PRO A 138 9.62 3.90 1.50
C PRO A 138 10.99 3.73 2.17
N PRO A 139 11.13 4.09 3.47
CA PRO A 139 12.32 3.77 4.24
C PRO A 139 12.61 2.27 4.26
N LEU A 140 13.85 1.89 4.55
CA LEU A 140 14.24 0.49 4.67
C LEU A 140 13.33 -0.25 5.67
N GLY A 141 12.88 -1.46 5.30
CA GLY A 141 11.98 -2.27 6.12
C GLY A 141 10.50 -1.84 6.05
N LYS A 142 10.18 -0.74 5.38
CA LYS A 142 8.82 -0.24 5.18
C LYS A 142 8.35 -0.47 3.76
N TYR A 143 7.05 -0.26 3.54
CA TYR A 143 6.48 -0.39 2.21
C TYR A 143 5.24 0.47 1.99
N TYR A 144 4.88 0.72 0.74
CA TYR A 144 3.56 1.21 0.35
C TYR A 144 2.66 0.04 -0.05
N VAL A 145 1.40 0.08 0.38
CA VAL A 145 0.37 -0.75 -0.24
C VAL A 145 0.04 -0.14 -1.60
N VAL A 146 -0.04 -0.95 -2.65
CA VAL A 146 -0.31 -0.47 -4.01
C VAL A 146 -1.49 -1.23 -4.62
N ASP A 147 -2.18 -0.62 -5.58
CA ASP A 147 -3.16 -1.36 -6.40
C ASP A 147 -2.49 -2.55 -7.13
N SER A 148 -3.28 -3.57 -7.40
CA SER A 148 -2.95 -4.76 -8.19
C SER A 148 -2.41 -4.45 -9.60
N ALA A 149 -2.67 -3.26 -10.14
CA ALA A 149 -2.09 -2.80 -11.40
C ALA A 149 -0.57 -2.53 -11.32
N TYR A 150 -0.01 -2.42 -10.10
CA TYR A 150 1.41 -2.18 -9.84
C TYR A 150 2.16 -3.46 -9.46
N PRO A 151 3.44 -3.57 -9.81
CA PRO A 151 4.23 -4.78 -9.54
C PRO A 151 4.63 -4.90 -8.07
N ASN A 152 4.54 -6.13 -7.53
CA ASN A 152 5.15 -6.48 -6.24
C ASN A 152 6.67 -6.37 -6.32
N THR A 153 7.25 -5.39 -5.63
CA THR A 153 8.69 -5.11 -5.61
C THR A 153 9.13 -4.75 -4.19
N HIS A 154 10.44 -4.66 -3.94
CA HIS A 154 10.91 -4.28 -2.60
C HIS A 154 10.39 -2.87 -2.24
N GLY A 155 9.71 -2.76 -1.10
CA GLY A 155 9.07 -1.53 -0.64
C GLY A 155 7.67 -1.27 -1.22
N TYR A 156 7.14 -2.13 -2.10
CA TYR A 156 5.83 -1.92 -2.71
C TYR A 156 5.06 -3.23 -2.81
N MET A 157 3.94 -3.30 -2.09
CA MET A 157 3.17 -4.52 -1.92
C MET A 157 1.76 -4.33 -2.45
N SER A 158 1.41 -5.07 -3.49
CA SER A 158 0.04 -5.16 -3.96
C SER A 158 -0.72 -6.19 -3.13
N LEU A 159 -2.04 -6.02 -3.01
CA LEU A 159 -2.88 -7.08 -2.46
C LEU A 159 -2.77 -8.35 -3.32
N HIS A 160 -2.74 -9.51 -2.67
CA HIS A 160 -2.67 -10.79 -3.35
C HIS A 160 -3.99 -11.07 -4.10
N THR A 161 -3.96 -11.05 -5.44
CA THR A 161 -5.12 -11.35 -6.30
C THR A 161 -5.18 -12.84 -6.66
N GLY A 162 -4.99 -13.72 -5.68
CA GLY A 162 -5.15 -15.16 -5.89
C GLY A 162 -6.58 -15.48 -6.33
N HIS A 163 -6.74 -16.38 -7.30
CA HIS A 163 -8.06 -16.78 -7.83
C HIS A 163 -9.04 -17.32 -6.75
N ASP A 164 -8.54 -17.70 -5.58
CA ASP A 164 -9.31 -18.24 -4.44
C ASP A 164 -9.47 -17.28 -3.24
N LEU A 165 -8.95 -16.05 -3.31
CA LEU A 165 -9.06 -15.06 -2.22
C LEU A 165 -9.90 -13.86 -2.66
N ARG A 166 -11.22 -13.96 -2.45
CA ARG A 166 -12.17 -12.87 -2.70
C ARG A 166 -12.35 -12.01 -1.44
N TYR A 167 -11.60 -10.91 -1.35
CA TYR A 167 -11.79 -9.86 -0.35
C TYR A 167 -12.74 -8.76 -0.81
N HIS A 168 -13.37 -8.91 -1.99
CA HIS A 168 -14.37 -7.97 -2.46
C HIS A 168 -15.64 -8.09 -1.58
N LEU A 169 -15.98 -6.97 -0.93
CA LEU A 169 -17.17 -6.75 -0.10
C LEU A 169 -18.56 -7.03 -0.73
N PRO A 170 -18.79 -7.23 -2.05
CA PRO A 170 -20.13 -7.55 -2.55
C PRO A 170 -20.71 -8.87 -2.02
N ASP A 171 -19.86 -9.80 -1.56
CA ASP A 171 -20.28 -11.09 -1.00
C ASP A 171 -20.61 -11.02 0.52
N PHE A 172 -20.36 -9.88 1.19
CA PHE A 172 -20.83 -9.64 2.57
C PHE A 172 -22.30 -9.16 2.56
N LYS A 173 -23.18 -9.95 1.96
CA LYS A 173 -24.64 -9.84 2.12
C LYS A 173 -25.16 -11.03 2.89
N ARG A 174 -25.32 -10.86 4.21
CA ARG A 174 -26.15 -11.62 5.17
C ARG A 174 -25.68 -11.17 6.55
N THR A 175 -26.40 -10.42 7.37
CA THR A 175 -27.83 -10.22 7.60
C THR A 175 -28.02 -8.81 8.17
N GLY A 176 -29.23 -8.25 8.08
CA GLY A 176 -29.54 -6.93 8.64
C GLY A 176 -29.23 -6.82 10.14
N PRO A 177 -29.16 -5.60 10.68
CA PRO A 177 -28.79 -5.38 12.07
C PRO A 177 -29.88 -5.87 13.05
N PRO A 178 -29.53 -6.18 14.31
CA PRO A 178 -30.50 -6.39 15.38
C PRO A 178 -31.27 -5.11 15.73
#